data_AF-A0A328KBD1-F1
#
_entry.id   AF-A0A328KBD1-F1
#
_cell.length_a   1.000
_cell.length_b   1.000
_cell.length_c   1.000
_cell.angle_alpha   90.00
_cell.angle_beta   90.00
_cell.angle_gamma   90.00
#
_symmetry.space_group_name_H-M   'P 1'
#
loop_
_entity.id
_entity.type
_entity.pdbx_description
1 polymer ?
#
loop_
_entity_poly.entity_id
_entity_poly.type
_entity_poly.pdbx_seq_one_letter_code
_entity_poly.pdbx_strand_id
1 'polypeptide(L)'
;MKSNDILNRSFSVKLRGFDKEEVRAFLSKVADEVYELQQEKKELERKLELASDEISDYEDKQDALNRSIVVAQDAADRLKEEAHNEANHLIAQAEADARALEQAAEEKVRTMMQEAIAKVHRIQDETEALRQQSVQFNIELNKMLEAYQTVIGDDKWKNLLSIETINQIELQDTIEAVRRLASEDEHIEISEEAEHEQTNNEELGNREAVELPNFDEDNG
;
A
#
# COMPACT_ATOMS: atom_id res chain seq x y z
N MET A 1 37.58 -84.93 28.67
CA MET A 1 37.03 -86.15 29.30
C MET A 1 35.71 -85.75 29.93
N LYS A 2 34.60 -86.35 29.51
CA LYS A 2 33.27 -86.06 30.07
C LYS A 2 33.12 -86.77 31.42
N SER A 3 32.22 -86.29 32.28
CA SER A 3 31.92 -86.93 33.58
C SER A 3 31.66 -88.44 33.45
N ASN A 4 30.90 -88.86 32.42
CA ASN A 4 30.66 -90.28 32.12
C ASN A 4 31.92 -91.07 31.70
N ASP A 5 32.92 -90.42 31.12
CA ASP A 5 34.19 -91.08 30.77
C ASP A 5 35.02 -91.39 32.03
N ILE A 6 34.83 -90.61 33.11
CA ILE A 6 35.51 -90.76 34.40
C ILE A 6 34.88 -91.91 35.19
N LEU A 7 33.55 -92.00 35.23
CA LEU A 7 32.82 -93.08 35.89
C LEU A 7 33.04 -94.45 35.25
N ASN A 8 33.16 -94.51 33.92
CA ASN A 8 33.37 -95.74 33.17
C ASN A 8 34.84 -96.17 33.06
N ARG A 9 35.77 -95.46 33.71
CA ARG A 9 37.20 -95.76 33.62
C ARG A 9 37.55 -97.01 34.43
N SER A 10 38.16 -98.00 33.77
CA SER A 10 38.67 -99.21 34.42
C SER A 10 40.19 -99.15 34.61
N PHE A 11 40.68 -99.76 35.70
CA PHE A 11 42.10 -99.79 36.07
C PHE A 11 42.58 -101.23 36.27
N SER A 12 43.80 -101.54 35.84
CA SER A 12 44.44 -102.85 36.04
C SER A 12 44.81 -103.06 37.52
N VAL A 13 44.58 -104.28 38.05
CA VAL A 13 44.85 -104.62 39.46
C VAL A 13 46.31 -105.10 39.63
N LYS A 14 47.02 -104.61 40.65
CA LYS A 14 48.38 -105.05 41.02
C LYS A 14 48.43 -105.41 42.52
N LEU A 15 49.36 -106.29 42.92
CA LEU A 15 49.47 -106.90 44.26
C LEU A 15 49.61 -105.89 45.44
N ARG A 16 50.00 -104.63 45.17
CA ARG A 16 50.03 -103.51 46.12
C ARG A 16 49.41 -102.26 45.50
N GLY A 17 48.15 -102.35 45.10
CA GLY A 17 47.38 -101.24 44.50
C GLY A 17 46.52 -100.49 45.52
N PHE A 18 45.96 -99.35 45.09
CA PHE A 18 44.94 -98.62 45.84
C PHE A 18 43.65 -99.43 45.98
N ASP A 19 42.88 -99.15 47.03
CA ASP A 19 41.58 -99.77 47.25
C ASP A 19 40.60 -99.38 46.13
N LYS A 20 39.92 -100.37 45.56
CA LYS A 20 38.99 -100.17 44.44
C LYS A 20 37.74 -99.38 44.85
N GLU A 21 37.27 -99.55 46.07
CA GLU A 21 36.08 -98.84 46.59
C GLU A 21 36.41 -97.38 46.84
N GLU A 22 37.57 -97.10 47.44
CA GLU A 22 38.05 -95.73 47.68
C GLU A 22 38.31 -94.98 46.37
N VAL A 23 38.96 -95.65 45.40
CA VAL A 23 39.18 -95.08 44.06
C VAL A 23 37.85 -94.82 43.34
N ARG A 24 36.86 -95.72 43.45
CA ARG A 24 35.52 -95.47 42.87
C ARG A 24 34.81 -94.29 43.52
N ALA A 25 34.86 -94.18 44.85
CA ALA A 25 34.26 -93.05 45.57
C ALA A 25 34.90 -91.72 45.16
N PHE A 26 36.23 -91.70 44.99
CA PHE A 26 36.95 -90.52 44.49
C PHE A 26 36.58 -90.18 43.03
N LEU A 27 36.54 -91.18 42.15
CA LEU A 27 36.15 -90.99 40.75
C LEU A 27 34.71 -90.46 40.61
N SER A 28 33.80 -90.86 41.50
CA SER A 28 32.45 -90.28 41.54
C SER A 28 32.48 -88.80 41.85
N LYS A 29 33.19 -88.39 42.90
CA LYS A 29 33.33 -86.96 43.26
C LYS A 29 33.98 -86.13 42.15
N VAL A 30 35.04 -86.65 41.55
CA VAL A 30 35.71 -85.98 40.41
C VAL A 30 34.78 -85.90 39.20
N ALA A 31 33.96 -86.93 38.94
CA ALA A 31 32.99 -86.91 37.86
C ALA A 31 31.88 -85.86 38.09
N ASP A 32 31.41 -85.72 39.32
CA ASP A 32 30.42 -84.71 39.71
C ASP A 32 31.00 -83.29 39.56
N GLU A 33 32.22 -83.05 40.07
CA GLU A 33 32.87 -81.73 39.98
C GLU A 33 33.22 -81.35 38.53
N VAL A 34 33.63 -82.32 37.70
CA VAL A 34 33.82 -82.09 36.25
C VAL A 34 32.49 -81.79 35.55
N TYR A 35 31.38 -82.39 35.99
CA TYR A 35 30.06 -82.08 35.45
C TYR A 35 29.63 -80.65 35.81
N GLU A 36 29.80 -80.23 37.06
CA GLU A 36 29.50 -78.86 37.51
C GLU A 36 30.33 -77.83 36.75
N LEU A 37 31.64 -78.05 36.62
CA LEU A 37 32.52 -77.19 35.82
C LEU A 37 32.11 -77.11 34.34
N GLN A 38 31.61 -78.20 33.76
CA GLN A 38 31.10 -78.20 32.38
C GLN A 38 29.82 -77.38 32.23
N GLN A 39 28.92 -77.43 33.22
CA GLN A 39 27.72 -76.61 33.21
C GLN A 39 28.04 -75.13 33.42
N GLU A 40 28.91 -74.81 34.37
CA GLU A 40 29.36 -73.43 34.62
C GLU A 40 30.05 -72.85 33.40
N LYS A 41 30.95 -73.63 32.76
CA LYS A 41 31.59 -73.23 31.51
C LYS A 41 30.56 -72.88 30.43
N LYS A 42 29.56 -73.75 30.23
CA LYS A 42 28.54 -73.53 29.20
C LYS A 42 27.70 -72.28 29.49
N GLU A 43 27.39 -72.02 30.75
CA GLU A 43 26.66 -70.83 31.16
C GLU A 43 27.51 -69.55 30.99
N LEU A 44 28.81 -69.61 31.31
CA LEU A 44 29.75 -68.52 31.08
C LEU A 44 29.92 -68.23 29.58
N GLU A 45 30.04 -69.27 28.74
CA GLU A 45 30.09 -69.12 27.28
C GLU A 45 28.83 -68.45 26.74
N ARG A 46 27.65 -68.84 27.21
CA ARG A 46 26.37 -68.21 26.85
C ARG A 46 26.31 -66.74 27.28
N LYS A 47 26.77 -66.42 28.48
CA LYS A 47 26.82 -65.03 28.97
C LYS A 47 27.81 -64.18 28.17
N LEU A 48 28.94 -64.77 27.79
CA LEU A 48 29.95 -64.10 26.98
C LEU A 48 29.42 -63.79 25.59
N GLU A 49 28.71 -64.73 24.96
CA GLU A 49 28.06 -64.53 23.66
C GLU A 49 27.03 -63.38 23.74
N LEU A 50 26.13 -63.41 24.71
CA LEU A 50 25.15 -62.33 24.90
C LEU A 50 25.80 -60.96 25.17
N ALA A 51 26.84 -60.92 25.99
CA ALA A 51 27.55 -59.67 26.26
C ALA A 51 28.31 -59.16 25.02
N SER A 52 28.86 -60.06 24.22
CA SER A 52 29.52 -59.72 22.95
C SER A 52 28.53 -59.15 21.95
N ASP A 53 27.34 -59.75 21.84
CA ASP A 53 26.27 -59.25 20.98
C ASP A 53 25.80 -57.86 21.43
N GLU A 54 25.64 -57.65 22.74
CA GLU A 54 25.24 -56.35 23.29
C GLU A 54 26.29 -55.26 23.02
N ILE A 55 27.59 -55.60 23.12
CA ILE A 55 28.68 -54.69 22.76
C ILE A 55 28.61 -54.33 21.27
N SER A 56 28.43 -55.30 20.39
CA SER A 56 28.30 -55.05 18.94
C SER A 56 27.13 -54.11 18.64
N ASP A 57 25.98 -54.33 19.29
CA ASP A 57 24.81 -53.46 19.18
C ASP A 57 25.09 -52.02 19.63
N TYR A 58 25.88 -51.83 20.70
CA TYR A 58 26.27 -50.50 21.16
C TYR A 58 27.25 -49.83 20.22
N GLU A 59 28.20 -50.57 19.64
CA GLU A 59 29.12 -50.05 18.62
C GLU A 59 28.36 -49.56 17.38
N ASP A 60 27.40 -50.34 16.89
CA ASP A 60 26.55 -49.94 15.75
C ASP A 60 25.71 -48.69 16.04
N LYS A 61 25.17 -48.59 17.26
CA LYS A 61 24.42 -47.41 17.72
C LYS A 61 25.33 -46.19 17.85
N GLN A 62 26.53 -46.35 18.39
CA GLN A 62 27.52 -45.29 18.51
C GLN A 62 27.93 -44.77 17.12
N ASP A 63 28.14 -45.67 16.18
CA ASP A 63 28.47 -45.33 14.80
C ASP A 63 27.34 -44.60 14.08
N ALA A 64 26.09 -45.04 14.28
CA ALA A 64 24.91 -44.34 13.76
C ALA A 64 24.76 -42.94 14.36
N LEU A 65 25.04 -42.79 15.65
CA LEU A 65 25.01 -41.50 16.34
C LEU A 65 26.10 -40.57 15.78
N ASN A 66 27.33 -41.06 15.63
CA ASN A 66 28.44 -40.29 15.07
C ASN A 66 28.13 -39.80 13.65
N ARG A 67 27.59 -40.68 12.79
CA ARG A 67 27.14 -40.28 11.44
C ARG A 67 26.05 -39.21 11.50
N SER A 68 25.09 -39.35 12.40
CA SER A 68 24.00 -38.39 12.55
C SER A 68 24.51 -37.01 13.00
N ILE A 69 25.51 -36.96 13.88
CA ILE A 69 26.14 -35.70 14.32
C ILE A 69 26.81 -34.99 13.15
N VAL A 70 27.56 -35.72 12.31
CA VAL A 70 28.21 -35.14 11.14
C VAL A 70 27.19 -34.57 10.17
N VAL A 71 26.13 -35.32 9.87
CA VAL A 71 25.05 -34.84 8.98
C VAL A 71 24.36 -33.60 9.57
N ALA A 72 24.11 -33.58 10.88
CA ALA A 72 23.52 -32.42 11.54
C ALA A 72 24.44 -31.19 11.49
N GLN A 73 25.75 -31.37 11.63
CA GLN A 73 26.74 -30.30 11.48
C GLN A 73 26.76 -29.75 10.06
N ASP A 74 26.83 -30.63 9.05
CA ASP A 74 26.78 -30.23 7.63
C ASP A 74 25.48 -29.48 7.30
N ALA A 75 24.35 -29.93 7.85
CA ALA A 75 23.06 -29.26 7.66
C ALA A 75 23.04 -27.88 8.34
N ALA A 76 23.60 -27.76 9.54
CA ALA A 76 23.70 -26.49 10.25
C ALA A 76 24.62 -25.50 9.50
N ASP A 77 25.75 -25.96 8.96
CA ASP A 77 26.67 -25.13 8.19
C ASP A 77 26.03 -24.65 6.89
N ARG A 78 25.34 -25.54 6.16
CA ARG A 78 24.56 -25.16 4.96
C ARG A 78 23.48 -24.14 5.28
N LEU A 79 22.72 -24.35 6.35
CA LEU A 79 21.68 -23.42 6.76
C LEU A 79 22.25 -22.05 7.11
N LYS A 80 23.41 -22.01 7.76
CA LYS A 80 24.10 -20.77 8.09
C LYS A 80 24.58 -20.03 6.83
N GLU A 81 25.10 -20.75 5.85
CA GLU A 81 25.52 -20.17 4.56
C GLU A 81 24.33 -19.64 3.76
N GLU A 82 23.25 -20.42 3.65
CA GLU A 82 22.00 -19.98 3.01
C GLU A 82 21.41 -18.75 3.69
N ALA A 83 21.31 -18.74 5.01
CA ALA A 83 20.80 -17.60 5.76
C ALA A 83 21.66 -16.34 5.56
N HIS A 84 22.99 -16.50 5.44
CA HIS A 84 23.88 -15.38 5.18
C HIS A 84 23.72 -14.83 3.75
N ASN A 85 23.61 -15.72 2.76
CA ASN A 85 23.37 -15.35 1.38
C ASN A 85 22.01 -14.66 1.20
N GLU A 86 20.96 -15.20 1.82
CA GLU A 86 19.62 -14.62 1.81
C GLU A 86 19.60 -13.25 2.48
N ALA A 87 20.27 -13.09 3.62
CA ALA A 87 20.39 -11.80 4.28
C ALA A 87 21.10 -10.75 3.38
N ASN A 88 22.18 -11.14 2.71
CA ASN A 88 22.88 -10.27 1.78
C ASN A 88 22.01 -9.92 0.56
N HIS A 89 21.23 -10.88 0.05
CA HIS A 89 20.28 -10.65 -1.03
C HIS A 89 19.19 -9.66 -0.63
N LEU A 90 18.60 -9.84 0.55
CA LEU A 90 17.57 -8.97 1.09
C LEU A 90 18.09 -7.54 1.28
N ILE A 91 19.30 -7.37 1.79
CA ILE A 91 19.94 -6.04 1.93
C ILE A 91 20.13 -5.41 0.55
N ALA A 92 20.69 -6.14 -0.41
CA ALA A 92 20.92 -5.63 -1.76
C ALA A 92 19.60 -5.23 -2.45
N GLN A 93 18.54 -6.01 -2.26
CA GLN A 93 17.21 -5.70 -2.77
C GLN A 93 16.63 -4.46 -2.09
N ALA A 94 16.67 -4.37 -0.76
CA ALA A 94 16.18 -3.21 -0.02
C ALA A 94 16.92 -1.92 -0.43
N GLU A 95 18.23 -1.98 -0.66
CA GLU A 95 18.98 -0.85 -1.19
C GLU A 95 18.59 -0.47 -2.62
N ALA A 96 18.31 -1.46 -3.49
CA ALA A 96 17.86 -1.20 -4.84
C ALA A 96 16.47 -0.54 -4.85
N ASP A 97 15.56 -1.03 -4.02
CA ASP A 97 14.20 -0.49 -3.86
C ASP A 97 14.24 0.93 -3.27
N ALA A 98 15.10 1.17 -2.27
CA ALA A 98 15.31 2.51 -1.71
C ALA A 98 15.83 3.50 -2.76
N ARG A 99 16.84 3.11 -3.56
CA ARG A 99 17.36 3.94 -4.65
C ARG A 99 16.29 4.23 -5.72
N ALA A 100 15.48 3.23 -6.07
CA ALA A 100 14.37 3.42 -7.01
C ALA A 100 13.31 4.39 -6.46
N LEU A 101 12.99 4.28 -5.17
CA LEU A 101 12.05 5.18 -4.50
C LEU A 101 12.57 6.62 -4.44
N GLU A 102 13.84 6.82 -4.11
CA GLU A 102 14.49 8.14 -4.13
C GLU A 102 14.43 8.77 -5.52
N GLN A 103 14.78 8.02 -6.57
CA GLN A 103 14.71 8.51 -7.95
C GLN A 103 13.28 8.88 -8.36
N ALA A 104 12.30 8.04 -8.03
CA ALA A 104 10.89 8.34 -8.31
C ALA A 104 10.41 9.59 -7.55
N ALA A 105 10.85 9.78 -6.32
CA ALA A 105 10.53 10.96 -5.52
C ALA A 105 11.19 12.23 -6.11
N GLU A 106 12.46 12.17 -6.50
CA GLU A 106 13.16 13.27 -7.15
C GLU A 106 12.49 13.67 -8.48
N GLU A 107 12.11 12.69 -9.30
CA GLU A 107 11.39 12.94 -10.54
C GLU A 107 10.04 13.63 -10.28
N LYS A 108 9.28 13.15 -9.30
CA LYS A 108 8.00 13.74 -8.91
C LYS A 108 8.15 15.17 -8.37
N VAL A 109 9.18 15.43 -7.58
CA VAL A 109 9.49 16.79 -7.11
C VAL A 109 9.85 17.69 -8.28
N ARG A 110 10.65 17.19 -9.23
CA ARG A 110 11.01 17.96 -10.43
C ARG A 110 9.80 18.31 -11.27
N THR A 111 8.87 17.38 -11.50
CA THR A 111 7.64 17.64 -12.26
C THR A 111 6.75 18.65 -11.54
N MET A 112 6.54 18.49 -10.23
CA MET A 112 5.78 19.46 -9.42
C MET A 112 6.39 20.87 -9.48
N MET A 113 7.73 20.97 -9.42
CA MET A 113 8.42 22.26 -9.53
C MET A 113 8.21 22.89 -10.92
N GLN A 114 8.30 22.10 -11.98
CA GLN A 114 8.04 22.58 -13.35
C GLN A 114 6.60 23.07 -13.50
N GLU A 115 5.62 22.33 -12.98
CA GLU A 115 4.21 22.73 -12.97
C GLU A 115 3.99 24.03 -12.18
N ALA A 116 4.63 24.15 -11.01
CA ALA A 116 4.55 25.36 -10.19
C ALA A 116 5.14 26.57 -10.92
N ILE A 117 6.31 26.43 -11.56
CA ILE A 117 6.93 27.48 -12.37
C ILE A 117 6.03 27.87 -13.54
N ALA A 118 5.47 26.90 -14.26
CA ALA A 118 4.54 27.17 -15.37
C ALA A 118 3.30 27.94 -14.88
N LYS A 119 2.76 27.57 -13.72
CA LYS A 119 1.63 28.28 -13.09
C LYS A 119 1.99 29.70 -12.71
N VAL A 120 3.20 29.93 -12.16
CA VAL A 120 3.68 31.27 -11.82
C VAL A 120 3.79 32.13 -13.08
N HIS A 121 4.39 31.63 -14.16
CA HIS A 121 4.48 32.36 -15.43
C HIS A 121 3.10 32.71 -15.98
N ARG A 122 2.16 31.77 -15.95
CA ARG A 122 0.78 32.02 -16.37
C ARG A 122 0.12 33.13 -15.55
N ILE A 123 0.26 33.11 -14.23
CA ILE A 123 -0.29 34.15 -13.35
C ILE A 123 0.37 35.50 -13.65
N GLN A 124 1.68 35.54 -13.91
CA GLN A 124 2.39 36.77 -14.30
C GLN A 124 1.84 37.35 -15.60
N ASP A 125 1.66 36.50 -16.62
CA ASP A 125 1.11 36.91 -17.92
C ASP A 125 -0.34 37.42 -17.77
N GLU A 126 -1.18 36.71 -17.03
CA GLU A 126 -2.57 37.12 -16.73
C GLU A 126 -2.61 38.44 -15.95
N THR A 127 -1.68 38.66 -15.01
CA THR A 127 -1.58 39.90 -14.24
C THR A 127 -1.16 41.08 -15.11
N GLU A 128 -0.18 40.91 -15.99
CA GLU A 128 0.26 41.99 -16.89
C GLU A 128 -0.83 42.33 -17.92
N ALA A 129 -1.53 41.33 -18.46
CA ALA A 129 -2.68 41.55 -19.33
C ALA A 129 -3.79 42.36 -18.63
N LEU A 130 -4.13 42.00 -17.39
CA LEU A 130 -5.12 42.73 -16.60
C LEU A 130 -4.67 44.17 -16.30
N ARG A 131 -3.38 44.37 -16.00
CA ARG A 131 -2.79 45.71 -15.79
C ARG A 131 -2.91 46.56 -17.05
N GLN A 132 -2.59 46.02 -18.22
CA GLN A 132 -2.73 46.70 -19.50
C GLN A 132 -4.19 47.06 -19.79
N GLN A 133 -5.12 46.12 -19.54
CA GLN A 133 -6.55 46.38 -19.69
C GLN A 133 -7.03 47.50 -18.76
N SER A 134 -6.56 47.54 -17.51
CA SER A 134 -6.90 48.59 -16.55
C SER A 134 -6.38 49.96 -17.00
N VAL A 135 -5.15 50.02 -17.51
CA VAL A 135 -4.57 51.26 -18.08
C VAL A 135 -5.38 51.73 -19.29
N GLN A 136 -5.71 50.82 -20.22
CA GLN A 136 -6.49 51.13 -21.40
C GLN A 136 -7.89 51.64 -21.03
N PHE A 137 -8.57 50.97 -20.09
CA PHE A 137 -9.86 51.39 -19.57
C PHE A 137 -9.79 52.78 -18.94
N ASN A 138 -8.74 53.08 -18.16
CA ASN A 138 -8.57 54.40 -17.56
C ASN A 138 -8.39 55.50 -18.63
N ILE A 139 -7.62 55.21 -19.68
CA ILE A 139 -7.47 56.13 -20.83
C ILE A 139 -8.83 56.35 -21.53
N GLU A 140 -9.59 55.28 -21.77
CA GLU A 140 -10.93 55.38 -22.41
C GLU A 140 -11.93 56.15 -21.54
N LEU A 141 -11.92 55.91 -20.23
CA LEU A 141 -12.76 56.62 -19.27
C LEU A 141 -12.41 58.12 -19.24
N ASN A 142 -11.13 58.47 -19.20
CA ASN A 142 -10.71 59.87 -19.25
C ASN A 142 -11.13 60.54 -20.56
N LYS A 143 -10.97 59.88 -21.71
CA LYS A 143 -11.46 60.40 -23.00
C LYS A 143 -12.97 60.62 -23.01
N MET A 144 -13.73 59.69 -22.45
CA MET A 144 -15.18 59.83 -22.31
C MET A 144 -15.54 61.02 -21.41
N LEU A 145 -14.83 61.19 -20.30
CA LEU A 145 -15.04 62.29 -19.37
C LEU A 145 -14.66 63.65 -19.98
N GLU A 146 -13.56 63.73 -20.74
CA GLU A 146 -13.18 64.89 -21.55
C GLU A 146 -14.25 65.24 -22.59
N ALA A 147 -14.83 64.23 -23.27
CA ALA A 147 -15.93 64.44 -24.20
C ALA A 147 -17.18 64.99 -23.47
N TYR A 148 -17.54 64.44 -22.31
CA TYR A 148 -18.63 64.99 -21.49
C TYR A 148 -18.36 66.41 -20.99
N GLN A 149 -17.13 66.71 -20.57
CA GLN A 149 -16.73 68.06 -20.18
C GLN A 149 -16.80 69.03 -21.35
N THR A 150 -16.42 68.60 -22.56
CA THR A 150 -16.54 69.41 -23.77
C THR A 150 -18.00 69.70 -24.08
N VAL A 151 -18.87 68.69 -24.00
CA VAL A 151 -20.31 68.86 -24.22
C VAL A 151 -20.90 69.83 -23.18
N ILE A 152 -20.58 69.71 -21.90
CA ILE A 152 -21.12 70.57 -20.83
C ILE A 152 -20.49 71.99 -20.87
N GLY A 153 -19.22 72.08 -21.27
CA GLY A 153 -18.47 73.33 -21.38
C GLY A 153 -18.75 74.12 -22.66
N ASP A 154 -19.41 73.51 -23.66
CA ASP A 154 -19.80 74.16 -24.90
C ASP A 154 -20.77 75.32 -24.62
N ASP A 155 -20.52 76.47 -25.24
CA ASP A 155 -21.33 77.68 -25.09
C ASP A 155 -22.78 77.43 -25.53
N LYS A 156 -23.06 76.35 -26.29
CA LYS A 156 -24.43 75.88 -26.54
C LYS A 156 -25.25 75.65 -25.27
N TRP A 157 -24.70 75.02 -24.23
CA TRP A 157 -25.44 74.80 -22.98
C TRP A 157 -25.57 76.08 -22.16
N LYS A 158 -24.55 76.94 -22.17
CA LYS A 158 -24.65 78.27 -21.57
C LYS A 158 -25.68 79.14 -22.27
N ASN A 159 -25.82 79.02 -23.59
CA ASN A 159 -26.79 79.76 -24.38
C ASN A 159 -28.20 79.20 -24.18
N LEU A 160 -28.37 77.87 -24.18
CA LEU A 160 -29.64 77.20 -23.87
C LEU A 160 -30.15 77.47 -22.44
N LEU A 161 -29.23 77.62 -21.48
CA LEU A 161 -29.53 77.98 -20.09
C LEU A 161 -29.50 79.50 -19.85
N SER A 162 -29.22 80.30 -20.89
CA SER A 162 -29.25 81.75 -20.78
C SER A 162 -30.70 82.24 -20.72
N ILE A 163 -30.94 83.23 -19.85
CA ILE A 163 -32.26 83.82 -19.63
C ILE A 163 -32.83 84.47 -20.92
N GLU A 164 -31.97 84.83 -21.88
CA GLU A 164 -32.36 85.46 -23.14
C GLU A 164 -33.03 84.46 -24.11
N THR A 165 -32.57 83.22 -24.18
CA THR A 165 -33.20 82.16 -25.00
C THR A 165 -34.50 81.64 -24.37
N ILE A 166 -34.57 81.58 -23.04
CA ILE A 166 -35.80 81.17 -22.32
C ILE A 166 -36.95 82.17 -22.57
N ASN A 167 -36.64 83.47 -22.71
CA ASN A 167 -37.61 84.50 -23.05
C ASN A 167 -38.00 84.55 -24.54
N GLN A 168 -37.27 83.87 -25.43
CA GLN A 168 -37.56 83.77 -26.86
C GLN A 168 -38.43 82.55 -27.25
N ILE A 169 -38.80 81.71 -26.29
CA ILE A 169 -39.90 80.76 -26.51
C ILE A 169 -41.17 81.60 -26.54
N GLU A 170 -41.60 81.96 -27.75
CA GLU A 170 -42.85 82.68 -27.96
C GLU A 170 -44.00 81.86 -27.34
N LEU A 171 -44.53 82.35 -26.23
CA LEU A 171 -45.76 81.86 -25.60
C LEU A 171 -46.96 81.92 -26.57
N GLN A 172 -46.79 82.55 -27.74
CA GLN A 172 -47.80 82.80 -28.74
C GLN A 172 -48.12 81.54 -29.58
N ASP A 173 -47.10 80.78 -29.99
CA ASP A 173 -47.26 79.55 -30.77
C ASP A 173 -47.90 78.42 -29.96
N THR A 174 -47.62 78.38 -28.66
CA THR A 174 -48.21 77.38 -27.74
C THR A 174 -49.67 77.69 -27.39
N ILE A 175 -50.04 78.98 -27.30
CA ILE A 175 -51.42 79.42 -27.08
C ILE A 175 -52.30 79.17 -28.32
N GLU A 176 -51.78 79.37 -29.54
CA GLU A 176 -52.49 79.03 -30.78
C GLU A 176 -52.66 77.52 -30.99
N ALA A 177 -51.63 76.72 -30.67
CA ALA A 177 -51.73 75.26 -30.76
C ALA A 177 -52.74 74.67 -29.77
N VAL A 178 -52.81 75.19 -28.54
CA VAL A 178 -53.80 74.79 -27.53
C VAL A 178 -55.22 75.25 -27.91
N ARG A 179 -55.38 76.44 -28.52
CA ARG A 179 -56.69 76.91 -29.02
C ARG A 179 -57.19 76.09 -30.22
N ARG A 180 -56.28 75.63 -31.08
CA ARG A 180 -56.62 74.75 -32.22
C ARG A 180 -57.09 73.37 -31.74
N LEU A 181 -56.40 72.79 -30.76
CA LEU A 181 -56.79 71.50 -30.15
C LEU A 181 -58.09 71.56 -29.32
N ALA A 182 -58.55 72.76 -28.94
CA ALA A 182 -59.78 72.95 -28.16
C ALA A 182 -61.01 73.34 -29.02
N SER A 183 -60.86 73.50 -30.34
CA SER A 183 -61.96 73.92 -31.24
C SER A 183 -62.32 72.92 -32.34
N GLU A 184 -61.64 71.77 -32.38
CA GLU A 184 -61.98 70.65 -33.26
C GLU A 184 -62.41 69.45 -32.40
N ASP A 185 -63.71 69.17 -32.45
CA ASP A 185 -64.45 67.97 -32.01
C ASP A 185 -64.96 67.84 -30.56
N GLU A 186 -66.10 68.52 -30.36
CA GLU A 186 -67.29 67.96 -29.71
C GLU A 186 -67.76 66.68 -30.44
N HIS A 187 -67.85 65.58 -29.68
CA HIS A 187 -68.56 64.34 -29.94
C HIS A 187 -68.07 63.42 -31.09
N ILE A 188 -67.61 62.21 -30.72
CA ILE A 188 -68.36 60.96 -30.97
C ILE A 188 -67.87 59.85 -30.04
N GLU A 189 -68.86 59.06 -29.62
CA GLU A 189 -68.87 57.97 -28.65
C GLU A 189 -67.89 56.83 -28.95
N ILE A 190 -67.42 56.24 -27.84
CA ILE A 190 -66.59 55.04 -27.78
C ILE A 190 -67.49 53.82 -28.02
N SER A 191 -67.17 53.00 -29.03
CA SER A 191 -67.64 51.60 -29.10
C SER A 191 -66.45 50.66 -29.26
N GLU A 192 -66.31 49.77 -28.29
CA GLU A 192 -65.42 48.60 -28.28
C GLU A 192 -65.88 47.55 -29.29
N GLU A 193 -64.93 46.98 -30.05
CA GLU A 193 -64.88 45.64 -30.69
C GLU A 193 -63.90 45.72 -31.88
N ALA A 194 -63.03 44.78 -32.22
CA ALA A 194 -62.52 43.54 -31.65
C ALA A 194 -61.42 43.03 -32.62
N GLU A 195 -60.42 42.32 -32.08
CA GLU A 195 -59.65 41.20 -32.71
C GLU A 195 -58.77 41.49 -33.96
N HIS A 196 -57.64 40.84 -34.26
CA HIS A 196 -56.84 39.73 -33.73
C HIS A 196 -55.49 39.78 -34.48
N GLU A 197 -54.34 39.49 -33.86
CA GLU A 197 -53.47 38.39 -34.33
C GLU A 197 -52.34 38.09 -33.32
N GLN A 198 -52.29 36.81 -32.99
CA GLN A 198 -51.34 36.16 -32.10
C GLN A 198 -49.99 35.99 -32.81
N THR A 199 -48.88 36.03 -32.07
CA THR A 199 -47.84 34.98 -32.17
C THR A 199 -46.99 34.91 -30.90
N ASN A 200 -47.03 33.72 -30.29
CA ASN A 200 -46.09 33.04 -29.40
C ASN A 200 -44.79 33.76 -28.99
N ASN A 201 -44.46 33.77 -27.69
CA ASN A 201 -43.75 32.64 -27.06
C ASN A 201 -43.64 32.85 -25.52
N GLU A 202 -44.42 32.11 -24.74
CA GLU A 202 -44.14 31.85 -23.33
C GLU A 202 -43.28 30.59 -23.23
N GLU A 203 -42.12 30.69 -22.58
CA GLU A 203 -41.57 29.59 -21.78
C GLU A 203 -40.50 30.16 -20.82
N LEU A 204 -40.99 30.86 -19.78
CA LEU A 204 -40.24 31.03 -18.53
C LEU A 204 -40.63 29.86 -17.62
N GLY A 205 -39.96 28.74 -17.81
CA GLY A 205 -40.08 27.55 -16.99
C GLY A 205 -38.70 26.99 -16.67
N ASN A 206 -38.40 26.91 -15.36
CA ASN A 206 -37.35 26.10 -14.75
C ASN A 206 -35.89 26.43 -15.05
N ARG A 207 -35.22 27.04 -14.06
CA ARG A 207 -33.88 26.60 -13.68
C ARG A 207 -33.88 26.24 -12.20
N GLU A 208 -33.67 24.95 -11.96
CA GLU A 208 -33.52 24.32 -10.65
C GLU A 208 -32.45 25.03 -9.81
N ALA A 209 -32.70 25.07 -8.49
CA ALA A 209 -31.69 25.41 -7.51
C ALA A 209 -30.56 24.38 -7.57
N VAL A 210 -29.34 24.84 -7.83
CA VAL A 210 -28.15 23.99 -7.74
C VAL A 210 -27.85 23.77 -6.25
N GLU A 211 -28.04 22.54 -5.78
CA GLU A 211 -27.56 22.06 -4.49
C GLU A 211 -26.02 22.17 -4.42
N LEU A 212 -25.53 22.70 -3.30
CA LEU A 212 -24.10 22.69 -2.96
C LEU A 212 -23.64 21.25 -2.68
N PRO A 213 -22.40 20.85 -3.03
CA PRO A 213 -21.89 19.52 -2.70
C PRO A 213 -21.72 19.37 -1.20
N ASN A 214 -22.36 18.36 -0.61
CA ASN A 214 -22.05 17.87 0.73
C ASN A 214 -20.61 17.32 0.72
N PHE A 215 -19.74 17.92 1.53
CA PHE A 215 -18.48 17.32 1.92
C PHE A 215 -18.77 16.31 3.03
N ASP A 216 -18.89 15.04 2.68
CA ASP A 216 -18.74 13.95 3.64
C ASP A 216 -17.24 13.85 3.99
N GLU A 217 -16.90 14.25 5.22
CA GLU A 217 -15.63 13.91 5.85
C GLU A 217 -15.61 12.40 6.14
N ASP A 218 -15.01 11.64 5.23
CA ASP A 218 -14.56 10.27 5.50
C ASP A 218 -13.25 10.36 6.29
N ASN A 219 -13.36 10.21 7.62
CA ASN A 219 -12.25 10.24 8.56
C ASN A 219 -11.71 8.81 8.71
N GLY A 220 -10.62 8.52 8.00
CA GLY A 220 -9.75 7.36 8.22
C GLY A 220 -8.58 7.70 9.13
#